data_AF-A0A3D3Z9F0-F1
#
_entry.id   AF-A0A3D3Z9F0-F1
#
_cell.length_a   1.000
_cell.length_b   1.000
_cell.length_c   1.000
_cell.angle_alpha   90.00
_cell.angle_beta   90.00
_cell.angle_gamma   90.00
#
_symmetry.space_group_name_H-M   'P 1'
#
loop_
_entity.id
_entity.type
_entity.pdbx_description
1 polymer ?
#
loop_
_entity_poly.entity_id
_entity_poly.type
_entity_poly.pdbx_seq_one_letter_code
_entity_poly.pdbx_strand_id
1 'polypeptide(L)'
;TTANTLDTVPRPLLDRMEIIELGSYTDEEKFMIAKNHLIPKQLKKHGLKKAQLRITDDAIRETISCYTRESGVRNLERCFGEICRKADMEILCQETPKKIIVTGSNLETYLGVRKFLPDRLPCTDQVGLVTGLAWTSVGGETLEVEVNVMDGSGKLELTGNLGDVMKESAHAALSYIRANAQKLGVAPDFYKTKDIHVHFPEGAVPKDGPSAGVTVCTAIVSALTGVSVRRDIAMTGEISLRG
;
A
#
# COMPACT_ATOMS: atom_id res chain seq x y z
N THR A 1 0.70 -24.88 17.83
CA THR A 1 -0.36 -24.77 16.80
C THR A 1 -0.14 -23.50 16.01
N THR A 2 -0.37 -23.49 14.71
CA THR A 2 -0.31 -22.28 13.88
C THR A 2 -1.72 -21.83 13.51
N ALA A 3 -2.01 -20.54 13.62
CA ALA A 3 -3.28 -19.95 13.22
C ALA A 3 -3.02 -18.62 12.51
N ASN A 4 -3.85 -18.26 11.53
CA ASN A 4 -3.75 -16.97 10.81
C ASN A 4 -4.53 -15.85 11.51
N THR A 5 -5.59 -16.19 12.25
CA THR A 5 -6.35 -15.27 13.10
C THR A 5 -6.66 -15.95 14.42
N LEU A 6 -6.67 -15.17 15.51
CA LEU A 6 -7.04 -15.60 16.85
C LEU A 6 -8.56 -15.65 17.04
N ASP A 7 -9.34 -14.98 16.21
CA ASP A 7 -10.81 -14.86 16.35
C ASP A 7 -11.53 -16.20 16.27
N THR A 8 -10.96 -17.13 15.52
CA THR A 8 -11.51 -18.47 15.30
C THR A 8 -11.05 -19.49 16.34
N VAL A 9 -10.11 -19.12 17.21
CA VAL A 9 -9.56 -20.01 18.24
C VAL A 9 -10.46 -19.98 19.48
N PRO A 10 -10.93 -21.14 20.00
CA PRO A 10 -11.72 -21.17 21.21
C PRO A 10 -10.99 -20.56 22.41
N ARG A 11 -11.64 -19.62 23.11
CA ARG A 11 -11.08 -18.94 24.31
C ARG A 11 -10.46 -19.89 25.35
N PRO A 12 -11.06 -21.06 25.70
CA PRO A 12 -10.46 -21.97 26.68
C PRO A 12 -9.09 -22.53 26.27
N LEU A 13 -8.80 -22.60 24.97
CA LEU A 13 -7.49 -23.02 24.47
C LEU A 13 -6.52 -21.84 24.44
N LEU A 14 -7.01 -20.66 24.06
CA LEU A 14 -6.22 -19.44 23.95
C LEU A 14 -5.63 -19.03 25.31
N ASP A 15 -6.40 -19.17 26.40
CA ASP A 15 -5.95 -18.91 27.78
C ASP A 15 -4.80 -19.83 28.24
N ARG A 16 -4.55 -20.94 27.52
CA ARG A 16 -3.51 -21.92 27.81
C ARG A 16 -2.38 -21.92 26.78
N MET A 17 -2.38 -20.96 25.87
CA MET A 17 -1.37 -20.84 24.82
C MET A 17 -0.53 -19.58 25.05
N GLU A 18 0.76 -19.70 24.77
CA GLU A 18 1.61 -18.54 24.56
C GLU A 18 1.45 -18.10 23.10
N ILE A 19 1.12 -16.83 22.91
CA ILE A 19 0.93 -16.25 21.59
C ILE A 19 2.26 -15.65 21.14
N ILE A 20 2.81 -16.20 20.05
CA ILE A 20 3.96 -15.63 19.35
C ILE A 20 3.45 -15.06 18.04
N GLU A 21 3.44 -13.73 17.93
CA GLU A 21 3.03 -13.03 16.72
C GLU A 21 4.16 -13.03 15.69
N LEU A 22 3.86 -13.48 14.48
CA LEU A 22 4.78 -13.42 13.35
C LEU A 22 4.36 -12.25 12.45
N GLY A 23 5.22 -11.24 12.40
CA GLY A 23 5.03 -10.06 11.55
C GLY A 23 5.15 -10.36 10.05
N SER A 24 4.87 -9.33 9.26
CA SER A 24 5.11 -9.36 7.82
C SER A 24 6.59 -9.15 7.52
N TYR A 25 7.05 -9.61 6.35
CA TYR A 25 8.42 -9.36 5.90
C TYR A 25 8.52 -8.03 5.17
N THR A 26 9.56 -7.28 5.48
CA THR A 26 10.04 -6.14 4.69
C THR A 26 10.56 -6.60 3.32
N ASP A 27 10.65 -5.68 2.36
CA ASP A 27 11.17 -6.00 1.04
C ASP A 27 12.62 -6.53 1.08
N GLU A 28 13.44 -6.01 1.99
CA GLU A 28 14.82 -6.48 2.16
C GLU A 28 14.86 -7.89 2.80
N GLU A 29 13.99 -8.17 3.77
CA GLU A 29 13.85 -9.53 4.33
C GLU A 29 13.38 -10.51 3.26
N LYS A 30 12.39 -10.14 2.44
CA LYS A 30 11.92 -10.96 1.31
C LYS A 30 13.04 -11.20 0.29
N PHE A 31 13.84 -10.18 0.00
CA PHE A 31 15.01 -10.29 -0.88
C PHE A 31 16.01 -11.32 -0.34
N MET A 32 16.35 -11.23 0.95
CA MET A 32 17.28 -12.16 1.59
C MET A 32 16.72 -13.58 1.67
N ILE A 33 15.43 -13.74 1.99
CA ILE A 33 14.74 -15.03 1.99
C ILE A 33 14.73 -15.63 0.58
N ALA A 34 14.47 -14.82 -0.45
CA ALA A 34 14.48 -15.27 -1.84
C ALA A 34 15.85 -15.80 -2.26
N LYS A 35 16.91 -15.04 -1.97
CA LYS A 35 18.30 -15.36 -2.34
C LYS A 35 18.83 -16.58 -1.60
N ASN A 36 18.59 -16.67 -0.29
CA ASN A 36 19.17 -17.71 0.55
C ASN A 36 18.36 -19.01 0.58
N HIS A 37 17.03 -18.93 0.41
CA HIS A 37 16.15 -20.09 0.60
C HIS A 37 15.29 -20.40 -0.62
N LEU A 38 14.51 -19.44 -1.15
CA LEU A 38 13.51 -19.74 -2.19
C LEU A 38 14.15 -20.15 -3.51
N ILE A 39 15.11 -19.36 -4.03
CA ILE A 39 15.75 -19.65 -5.31
C ILE A 39 16.52 -20.97 -5.26
N PRO A 40 17.38 -21.25 -4.25
CA PRO A 40 18.03 -22.56 -4.14
C PRO A 40 17.05 -23.73 -4.06
N LYS A 41 15.94 -23.56 -3.32
CA LYS A 41 14.88 -24.57 -3.19
C LYS A 41 14.18 -24.82 -4.54
N GLN A 42 13.85 -23.77 -5.29
CA GLN A 42 13.21 -23.87 -6.61
C GLN A 42 14.14 -24.48 -7.66
N LEU A 43 15.43 -24.10 -7.67
CA LEU A 43 16.43 -24.70 -8.55
C LEU A 43 16.56 -26.21 -8.29
N LYS A 44 16.65 -26.62 -7.02
CA LYS A 44 16.71 -28.05 -6.64
C LYS A 44 15.45 -28.80 -7.05
N LYS A 45 14.28 -28.20 -6.86
CA LYS A 45 12.99 -28.79 -7.22
C LYS A 45 12.85 -29.04 -8.73
N HIS A 46 13.39 -28.16 -9.55
CA HIS A 46 13.34 -28.26 -11.02
C HIS A 46 14.61 -28.90 -11.62
N GLY A 47 15.54 -29.41 -10.81
CA GLY A 47 16.75 -30.06 -11.31
C GLY A 47 17.77 -29.13 -12.00
N LEU A 48 17.62 -27.81 -11.86
CA LEU A 48 18.48 -26.82 -12.50
C LEU A 48 19.76 -26.58 -11.69
N LYS A 49 20.91 -26.55 -12.37
CA LYS A 49 22.20 -26.17 -11.77
C LYS A 49 22.31 -24.65 -11.68
N LYS A 50 22.99 -24.13 -10.66
CA LYS A 50 23.33 -22.69 -10.53
C LYS A 50 24.10 -22.11 -11.72
N ALA A 51 24.79 -22.97 -12.48
CA ALA A 51 25.49 -22.58 -13.70
C ALA A 51 24.54 -22.36 -14.90
N GLN A 52 23.35 -22.98 -14.90
CA GLN A 52 22.38 -22.93 -15.98
C GLN A 52 21.42 -21.76 -15.84
N LEU A 53 20.95 -21.45 -14.63
CA LEU A 53 20.04 -20.34 -14.36
C LEU A 53 20.60 -19.43 -13.26
N ARG A 54 20.76 -18.15 -13.59
CA ARG A 54 21.09 -17.08 -12.63
C ARG A 54 20.01 -16.01 -12.66
N ILE A 55 19.41 -15.75 -11.51
CA ILE A 55 18.52 -14.60 -11.30
C ILE A 55 19.37 -13.49 -10.67
N THR A 56 19.35 -12.30 -11.27
CA THR A 56 20.08 -11.14 -10.76
C THR A 56 19.34 -10.50 -9.58
N ASP A 57 20.08 -9.77 -8.74
CA ASP A 57 19.51 -9.11 -7.57
C ASP A 57 18.41 -8.09 -7.97
N ASP A 58 18.58 -7.40 -9.10
CA ASP A 58 17.57 -6.46 -9.63
C ASP A 58 16.29 -7.18 -10.05
N ALA A 59 16.39 -8.34 -10.70
CA ALA A 59 15.23 -9.15 -11.06
C ALA A 59 14.47 -9.66 -9.83
N ILE A 60 15.18 -9.97 -8.73
CA ILE A 60 14.55 -10.37 -7.46
C ILE A 60 13.74 -9.20 -6.90
N ARG A 61 14.35 -8.01 -6.81
CA ARG A 61 13.66 -6.80 -6.31
C ARG A 61 12.45 -6.44 -7.16
N GLU A 62 12.60 -6.49 -8.47
CA GLU A 62 11.49 -6.21 -9.39
C GLU A 62 10.37 -7.26 -9.29
N THR A 63 10.71 -8.53 -9.04
CA THR A 63 9.70 -9.58 -8.76
C THR A 63 8.92 -9.24 -7.49
N ILE A 64 9.59 -8.80 -6.43
CA ILE A 64 8.97 -8.42 -5.16
C ILE A 64 8.02 -7.24 -5.37
N SER A 65 8.49 -6.15 -6.00
CA SER A 65 7.70 -4.91 -6.12
C SER A 65 6.61 -4.95 -7.19
N CYS A 66 6.87 -5.57 -8.34
CA CYS A 66 5.98 -5.46 -9.52
C CYS A 66 5.09 -6.69 -9.74
N TYR A 67 5.38 -7.84 -9.12
CA TYR A 67 4.69 -9.10 -9.38
C TYR A 67 4.05 -9.72 -8.13
N THR A 68 4.35 -9.21 -6.93
CA THR A 68 3.79 -9.70 -5.67
C THR A 68 3.24 -8.55 -4.82
N ARG A 69 2.09 -8.78 -4.18
CA ARG A 69 1.52 -7.88 -3.15
C ARG A 69 0.98 -8.75 -2.02
N GLU A 70 1.88 -9.14 -1.12
CA GLU A 70 1.61 -10.03 0.01
C GLU A 70 2.52 -9.69 1.20
N SER A 71 2.09 -10.02 2.41
CA SER A 71 2.91 -9.93 3.63
C SER A 71 3.95 -11.05 3.75
N GLY A 72 3.67 -12.20 3.14
CA GLY A 72 4.51 -13.39 3.14
C GLY A 72 5.44 -13.50 1.92
N VAL A 73 5.80 -14.74 1.57
CA VAL A 73 6.64 -15.06 0.40
C VAL A 73 6.05 -16.19 -0.46
N ARG A 74 4.74 -16.44 -0.36
CA ARG A 74 4.10 -17.58 -1.01
C ARG A 74 3.92 -17.33 -2.51
N ASN A 75 3.43 -16.17 -2.88
CA ASN A 75 3.35 -15.75 -4.28
C ASN A 75 4.75 -15.51 -4.84
N LEU A 76 5.68 -14.99 -4.05
CA LEU A 76 7.08 -14.84 -4.43
C LEU A 76 7.73 -16.18 -4.78
N GLU A 77 7.51 -17.23 -3.98
CA GLU A 77 7.98 -18.59 -4.28
C GLU A 77 7.36 -19.13 -5.58
N ARG A 78 6.07 -18.84 -5.84
CA ARG A 78 5.39 -19.22 -7.09
C ARG A 78 6.01 -18.54 -8.31
N CYS A 79 6.27 -17.23 -8.24
CA CYS A 79 6.92 -16.49 -9.32
C CYS A 79 8.30 -17.08 -9.66
N PHE A 80 9.12 -17.39 -8.65
CA PHE A 80 10.42 -18.04 -8.91
C PHE A 80 10.27 -19.45 -9.49
N GLY A 81 9.24 -20.20 -9.09
CA GLY A 81 8.91 -21.48 -9.71
C GLY A 81 8.53 -21.35 -11.19
N GLU A 82 7.76 -20.33 -11.55
CA GLU A 82 7.39 -20.03 -12.95
C GLU A 82 8.61 -19.66 -13.80
N ILE A 83 9.51 -18.83 -13.26
CA ILE A 83 10.79 -18.50 -13.91
C ILE A 83 11.62 -19.76 -14.13
N CYS A 84 11.79 -20.60 -13.10
CA CYS A 84 12.55 -21.85 -13.21
C CYS A 84 11.95 -22.78 -14.27
N ARG A 85 10.62 -22.97 -14.27
CA ARG A 85 9.93 -23.81 -15.25
C ARG A 85 10.10 -23.32 -16.69
N LYS A 86 9.98 -22.01 -16.92
CA LYS A 86 10.18 -21.43 -18.26
C LYS A 86 11.63 -21.52 -18.71
N ALA A 87 12.58 -21.26 -17.83
CA ALA A 87 13.99 -21.40 -18.11
C ALA A 87 14.37 -22.86 -18.45
N ASP A 88 13.78 -23.84 -17.74
CA ASP A 88 14.00 -25.26 -18.01
C ASP A 88 13.49 -25.67 -19.40
N MET A 89 12.27 -25.22 -19.76
CA MET A 89 11.74 -25.41 -21.13
C MET A 89 12.62 -24.77 -22.19
N GLU A 90 13.14 -23.56 -21.94
CA GLU A 90 14.03 -22.86 -22.87
C GLU A 90 15.36 -23.60 -23.06
N ILE A 91 15.94 -24.15 -21.99
CA ILE A 91 17.15 -24.97 -22.04
C ILE A 91 16.90 -26.26 -22.83
N LEU A 92 15.75 -26.90 -22.65
CA LEU A 92 15.40 -28.14 -23.34
C LEU A 92 15.18 -27.93 -24.85
N CYS A 93 14.60 -26.80 -25.24
CA CYS A 93 14.33 -26.49 -26.65
C CYS A 93 15.55 -26.00 -27.44
N GLN A 94 16.63 -25.57 -26.77
CA GLN A 94 17.84 -25.08 -27.43
C GLN A 94 18.86 -26.21 -27.64
N GLU A 95 19.44 -26.29 -28.85
CA GLU A 95 20.47 -27.29 -29.18
C GLU A 95 21.79 -27.10 -28.41
N THR A 96 22.04 -25.92 -27.84
CA THR A 96 23.23 -25.63 -27.03
C THR A 96 22.83 -25.20 -25.62
N PRO A 97 23.45 -25.76 -24.56
CA PRO A 97 23.13 -25.40 -23.19
C PRO A 97 23.67 -24.00 -22.88
N LYS A 98 22.84 -22.97 -23.12
CA LYS A 98 23.16 -21.60 -22.74
C LYS A 98 22.81 -21.36 -21.28
N LYS A 99 23.70 -20.64 -20.60
CA LYS A 99 23.42 -20.07 -19.29
C LYS A 99 22.37 -18.97 -19.46
N ILE A 100 21.22 -19.15 -18.83
CA ILE A 100 20.14 -18.16 -18.78
C ILE A 100 20.40 -17.21 -17.61
N ILE A 101 20.37 -15.92 -17.90
CA ILE A 101 20.50 -14.86 -16.89
C ILE A 101 19.21 -14.05 -16.92
N VAL A 102 18.46 -14.08 -15.81
CA VAL A 102 17.24 -13.31 -15.63
C VAL A 102 17.59 -11.97 -14.98
N THR A 103 17.30 -10.90 -15.72
CA THR A 103 17.52 -9.48 -15.41
C THR A 103 16.18 -8.78 -15.31
N GLY A 104 16.13 -7.59 -14.70
CA GLY A 104 14.88 -6.83 -14.64
C GLY A 104 14.25 -6.58 -16.01
N SER A 105 15.08 -6.27 -17.01
CA SER A 105 14.63 -6.02 -18.38
C SER A 105 14.04 -7.23 -19.11
N ASN A 106 14.43 -8.46 -18.76
CA ASN A 106 13.90 -9.68 -19.40
C ASN A 106 12.89 -10.42 -18.53
N LEU A 107 12.61 -9.92 -17.33
CA LEU A 107 11.68 -10.52 -16.39
C LEU A 107 10.27 -10.66 -16.98
N GLU A 108 9.86 -9.71 -17.82
CA GLU A 108 8.56 -9.72 -18.50
C GLU A 108 8.36 -10.91 -19.44
N THR A 109 9.44 -11.44 -20.04
CA THR A 109 9.35 -12.66 -20.87
C THR A 109 8.98 -13.90 -20.03
N TYR A 110 9.43 -13.92 -18.77
CA TYR A 110 9.19 -15.03 -17.85
C TYR A 110 7.88 -14.86 -17.08
N LEU A 111 7.60 -13.70 -16.49
CA LEU A 111 6.42 -13.48 -15.63
C LEU A 111 5.25 -12.78 -16.34
N GLY A 112 5.45 -12.31 -17.56
CA GLY A 112 4.47 -11.48 -18.28
C GLY A 112 4.56 -10.00 -17.89
N VAL A 113 3.55 -9.22 -18.29
CA VAL A 113 3.45 -7.79 -17.97
C VAL A 113 3.42 -7.60 -16.45
N ARG A 114 4.02 -6.49 -15.98
CA ARG A 114 4.00 -6.08 -14.56
C ARG A 114 2.56 -6.04 -14.05
N LYS A 115 2.32 -6.69 -12.91
CA LYS A 115 0.97 -6.80 -12.32
C LYS A 115 0.65 -5.60 -11.43
N PHE A 116 1.68 -5.10 -10.75
CA PHE A 116 1.60 -3.95 -9.86
C PHE A 116 2.58 -2.89 -10.35
N LEU A 117 2.11 -1.65 -10.33
CA LEU A 117 2.97 -0.49 -10.55
C LEU A 117 3.48 -0.04 -9.17
N PRO A 118 4.76 0.35 -9.06
CA PRO A 118 5.25 0.92 -7.81
C PRO A 118 4.45 2.18 -7.47
N ASP A 119 4.20 2.36 -6.17
CA ASP A 119 3.46 3.52 -5.65
C ASP A 119 4.11 4.81 -6.16
N ARG A 120 3.34 5.60 -6.92
CA ARG A 120 3.83 6.88 -7.43
C ARG A 120 3.70 7.91 -6.33
N LEU A 121 4.81 8.28 -5.71
CA LEU A 121 4.85 9.51 -4.93
C LEU A 121 4.53 10.71 -5.84
N PRO A 122 3.74 11.70 -5.38
CA PRO A 122 3.55 12.94 -6.10
C PRO A 122 4.91 13.57 -6.44
N CYS A 123 5.08 14.04 -7.68
CA CYS A 123 6.35 14.65 -8.12
C CYS A 123 6.59 16.01 -7.47
N THR A 124 5.53 16.69 -7.03
CA THR A 124 5.55 18.06 -6.48
C THR A 124 4.64 18.17 -5.27
N ASP A 125 4.95 19.13 -4.40
CA ASP A 125 4.05 19.52 -3.31
C ASP A 125 2.76 20.08 -3.92
N GLN A 126 1.62 19.63 -3.41
CA GLN A 126 0.30 19.98 -3.94
C GLN A 126 -0.59 20.53 -2.83
N VAL A 127 -1.51 21.40 -3.23
CA VAL A 127 -2.51 21.99 -2.35
C VAL A 127 -3.72 21.06 -2.32
N GLY A 128 -4.21 20.74 -1.13
CA GLY A 128 -5.38 19.87 -0.97
C GLY A 128 -5.12 18.38 -1.22
N LEU A 129 -3.87 17.96 -1.45
CA LEU A 129 -3.47 16.56 -1.59
C LEU A 129 -2.62 16.14 -0.39
N VAL A 130 -3.03 15.11 0.34
CA VAL A 130 -2.29 14.60 1.50
C VAL A 130 -2.17 13.08 1.42
N THR A 131 -0.97 12.57 1.66
CA THR A 131 -0.71 11.14 1.75
C THR A 131 -1.03 10.62 3.16
N GLY A 132 -2.02 9.75 3.24
CA GLY A 132 -2.38 8.98 4.42
C GLY A 132 -1.75 7.58 4.42
N LEU A 133 -1.61 6.99 5.60
CA LEU A 133 -1.30 5.57 5.75
C LEU A 133 -2.57 4.78 6.07
N ALA A 134 -2.77 3.68 5.37
CA ALA A 134 -3.85 2.75 5.62
C ALA A 134 -3.32 1.33 5.85
N TRP A 135 -4.08 0.57 6.63
CA TRP A 135 -3.80 -0.83 6.85
C TRP A 135 -4.78 -1.67 6.02
N THR A 136 -4.24 -2.51 5.15
CA THR A 136 -5.00 -3.47 4.35
C THR A 136 -4.67 -4.90 4.78
N SER A 137 -5.47 -5.85 4.33
CA SER A 137 -5.25 -7.29 4.58
C SER A 137 -3.94 -7.82 3.99
N VAL A 138 -3.33 -7.11 3.04
CA VAL A 138 -2.07 -7.50 2.38
C VAL A 138 -0.86 -6.68 2.86
N GLY A 139 -1.07 -5.72 3.77
CA GLY A 139 -0.02 -4.87 4.33
C GLY A 139 -0.43 -3.41 4.49
N GLY A 140 0.52 -2.57 4.90
CA GLY A 140 0.33 -1.12 4.87
C GLY A 140 0.37 -0.58 3.44
N GLU A 141 -0.49 0.38 3.14
CA GLU A 141 -0.56 1.06 1.84
C GLU A 141 -0.66 2.58 2.07
N THR A 142 -0.07 3.35 1.16
CA THR A 142 -0.27 4.81 1.13
C THR A 142 -1.54 5.12 0.36
N LEU A 143 -2.42 5.92 0.95
CA LEU A 143 -3.62 6.43 0.30
C LEU A 143 -3.51 7.93 0.13
N GLU A 144 -3.89 8.44 -1.03
CA GLU A 144 -3.99 9.88 -1.23
C GLU A 144 -5.40 10.36 -0.84
N VAL A 145 -5.46 11.55 -0.23
CA VAL A 145 -6.72 12.24 0.09
C VAL A 145 -6.69 13.56 -0.64
N GLU A 146 -7.63 13.73 -1.56
CA GLU A 146 -7.78 14.95 -2.37
C GLU A 146 -8.94 15.78 -1.84
N VAL A 147 -8.73 17.08 -1.69
CA VAL A 147 -9.78 18.02 -1.29
C VAL A 147 -9.82 19.16 -2.27
N ASN A 148 -11.01 19.39 -2.82
CA ASN A 148 -11.30 20.53 -3.67
C ASN A 148 -12.30 21.47 -2.97
N VAL A 149 -12.09 22.77 -3.16
CA VAL A 149 -12.90 23.83 -2.56
C VAL A 149 -13.50 24.67 -3.69
N MET A 150 -14.83 24.78 -3.70
CA MET A 150 -15.60 25.48 -4.72
C MET A 150 -16.47 26.55 -4.07
N ASP A 151 -16.83 27.60 -4.81
CA ASP A 151 -17.85 28.55 -4.34
C ASP A 151 -19.22 27.88 -4.30
N GLY A 152 -19.92 28.00 -3.18
CA GLY A 152 -21.14 27.25 -2.94
C GLY A 152 -21.90 27.65 -1.68
N SER A 153 -22.57 26.67 -1.08
CA SER A 153 -23.53 26.87 0.02
C SER A 153 -23.09 26.32 1.38
N GLY A 154 -21.90 25.73 1.47
CA GLY A 154 -21.38 25.11 2.70
C GLY A 154 -21.50 23.58 2.76
N LYS A 155 -21.72 22.91 1.63
CA LYS A 155 -21.90 21.45 1.56
C LYS A 155 -20.56 20.72 1.63
N LEU A 156 -20.58 19.58 2.31
CA LEU A 156 -19.47 18.62 2.33
C LEU A 156 -19.85 17.40 1.49
N GLU A 157 -19.15 17.19 0.38
CA GLU A 157 -19.28 16.00 -0.45
C GLU A 157 -18.11 15.05 -0.19
N LEU A 158 -18.41 13.77 -0.05
CA LEU A 158 -17.44 12.72 0.28
C LEU A 158 -17.55 11.61 -0.77
N THR A 159 -16.48 11.35 -1.53
CA THR A 159 -16.45 10.28 -2.56
C THR A 159 -15.26 9.34 -2.36
N GLY A 160 -15.36 8.12 -2.91
CA GLY A 160 -14.31 7.09 -2.78
C GLY A 160 -14.69 5.88 -1.92
N ASN A 161 -15.98 5.53 -1.87
CA ASN A 161 -16.50 4.36 -1.16
C ASN A 161 -16.15 4.33 0.34
N LEU A 162 -16.51 5.42 1.01
CA LEU A 162 -16.25 5.64 2.43
C LEU A 162 -17.36 5.00 3.28
N GLY A 163 -16.95 4.29 4.32
CA GLY A 163 -17.86 3.79 5.36
C GLY A 163 -18.36 4.90 6.28
N ASP A 164 -19.29 4.56 7.17
CA ASP A 164 -19.96 5.55 8.00
C ASP A 164 -19.05 6.14 9.08
N VAL A 165 -18.11 5.36 9.62
CA VAL A 165 -17.13 5.85 10.61
C VAL A 165 -16.23 6.92 9.99
N MET A 166 -15.86 6.71 8.73
CA MET A 166 -15.01 7.65 8.01
C MET A 166 -15.75 8.96 7.68
N LYS A 167 -17.05 8.89 7.36
CA LYS A 167 -17.89 10.09 7.18
C LYS A 167 -18.00 10.89 8.48
N GLU A 168 -18.21 10.21 9.60
CA GLU A 168 -18.22 10.85 10.93
C GLU A 168 -16.89 11.55 11.23
N SER A 169 -15.76 10.89 10.93
CA SER A 169 -14.42 11.47 11.09
C SER A 169 -14.22 12.73 10.25
N ALA A 170 -14.69 12.73 8.98
CA ALA A 170 -14.63 13.91 8.12
C ALA A 170 -15.48 15.07 8.65
N HIS A 171 -16.67 14.79 9.21
CA HIS A 171 -17.50 15.80 9.86
C HIS A 171 -16.87 16.35 11.15
N ALA A 172 -16.19 15.51 11.93
CA ALA A 172 -15.45 15.92 13.12
C ALA A 172 -14.29 16.86 12.75
N ALA A 173 -13.53 16.51 11.70
CA ALA A 173 -12.46 17.36 11.17
C ALA A 173 -12.98 18.73 10.74
N LEU A 174 -14.09 18.78 9.98
CA LEU A 174 -14.70 20.04 9.58
C LEU A 174 -15.15 20.88 10.79
N SER A 175 -15.70 20.24 11.82
CA SER A 175 -16.14 20.91 13.05
C SER A 175 -14.96 21.52 13.82
N TYR A 176 -13.83 20.81 13.90
CA TYR A 176 -12.60 21.33 14.50
C TYR A 176 -12.04 22.54 13.75
N ILE A 177 -12.00 22.48 12.41
CA ILE A 177 -11.53 23.59 11.58
C ILE A 177 -12.43 24.81 11.76
N ARG A 178 -13.75 24.63 11.82
CA ARG A 178 -14.69 25.73 12.10
C ARG A 178 -14.46 26.37 13.46
N ALA A 179 -14.22 25.57 14.50
CA ALA A 179 -13.97 26.09 15.85
C ALA A 179 -12.64 26.85 15.97
N ASN A 180 -11.64 26.50 15.15
CA ASN A 180 -10.28 27.07 15.22
C ASN A 180 -9.89 27.88 13.95
N ALA A 181 -10.86 28.32 13.14
CA ALA A 181 -10.60 28.96 11.83
C ALA A 181 -9.60 30.13 11.92
N GLN A 182 -9.75 30.99 12.92
CA GLN A 182 -8.84 32.13 13.14
C GLN A 182 -7.39 31.70 13.42
N LYS A 183 -7.20 30.63 14.20
CA LYS A 183 -5.85 30.12 14.52
C LYS A 183 -5.18 29.47 13.32
N LEU A 184 -5.98 28.86 12.45
CA LEU A 184 -5.52 28.16 11.25
C LEU A 184 -5.37 29.08 10.03
N GLY A 185 -5.70 30.37 10.14
CA GLY A 185 -5.64 31.32 9.02
C GLY A 185 -6.72 31.10 7.96
N VAL A 186 -7.82 30.44 8.32
CA VAL A 186 -8.96 30.16 7.44
C VAL A 186 -10.02 31.25 7.60
N ALA A 187 -10.63 31.69 6.49
CA ALA A 187 -11.72 32.66 6.51
C ALA A 187 -12.90 32.12 7.34
N PRO A 188 -13.39 32.81 8.38
CA PRO A 188 -14.36 32.26 9.33
C PRO A 188 -15.73 31.94 8.72
N ASP A 189 -16.05 32.52 7.56
CA ASP A 189 -17.30 32.36 6.81
C ASP A 189 -17.26 31.23 5.76
N PHE A 190 -16.13 30.53 5.62
CA PHE A 190 -15.95 29.47 4.60
C PHE A 190 -17.06 28.42 4.61
N TYR A 191 -17.55 28.06 5.80
CA TYR A 191 -18.59 27.03 5.98
C TYR A 191 -19.97 27.41 5.41
N LYS A 192 -20.16 28.67 4.98
CA LYS A 192 -21.39 29.15 4.32
C LYS A 192 -21.20 29.43 2.84
N THR A 193 -19.99 29.81 2.45
CA THR A 193 -19.69 30.35 1.12
C THR A 193 -18.96 29.35 0.23
N LYS A 194 -18.40 28.28 0.79
CA LYS A 194 -17.62 27.28 0.06
C LYS A 194 -18.20 25.89 0.23
N ASP A 195 -18.31 25.17 -0.88
CA ASP A 195 -18.55 23.73 -0.89
C ASP A 195 -17.21 23.00 -0.90
N ILE A 196 -17.09 21.93 -0.10
CA ILE A 196 -15.87 21.15 0.08
C ILE A 196 -16.14 19.75 -0.44
N HIS A 197 -15.30 19.27 -1.36
CA HIS A 197 -15.37 17.91 -1.87
C HIS A 197 -14.10 17.16 -1.47
N VAL A 198 -14.25 16.12 -0.66
CA VAL A 198 -13.17 15.19 -0.30
C VAL A 198 -13.29 13.93 -1.14
N HIS A 199 -12.22 13.59 -1.86
CA HIS A 199 -12.12 12.39 -2.67
C HIS A 199 -11.01 11.48 -2.16
N PHE A 200 -11.34 10.19 -2.05
CA PHE A 200 -10.37 9.12 -1.82
C PHE A 200 -10.25 8.32 -3.12
N PRO A 201 -9.12 8.44 -3.86
CA PRO A 201 -8.84 7.63 -5.03
C PRO A 201 -8.93 6.13 -4.71
N GLU A 202 -9.31 5.30 -5.67
CA GLU A 202 -9.55 3.84 -5.50
C GLU A 202 -10.84 3.46 -4.74
N GLY A 203 -11.99 3.70 -5.38
CA GLY A 203 -13.31 3.38 -4.80
C GLY A 203 -13.69 1.90 -4.72
N ALA A 204 -12.81 0.96 -5.11
CA ALA A 204 -13.13 -0.47 -5.11
C ALA A 204 -12.96 -1.12 -3.72
N VAL A 205 -12.07 -0.59 -2.87
CA VAL A 205 -11.83 -1.09 -1.52
C VAL A 205 -12.56 -0.17 -0.52
N PRO A 206 -13.51 -0.69 0.28
CA PRO A 206 -14.20 0.14 1.26
C PRO A 206 -13.21 0.67 2.30
N LYS A 207 -13.23 1.99 2.49
CA LYS A 207 -12.36 2.70 3.43
C LYS A 207 -13.20 3.07 4.64
N ASP A 208 -13.12 2.23 5.67
CA ASP A 208 -13.87 2.43 6.91
C ASP A 208 -12.93 2.34 8.10
N GLY A 209 -12.73 3.49 8.76
CA GLY A 209 -11.83 3.61 9.91
C GLY A 209 -11.56 5.07 10.26
N PRO A 210 -11.45 5.42 11.55
CA PRO A 210 -11.23 6.81 11.99
C PRO A 210 -9.79 7.28 11.79
N SER A 211 -8.88 6.38 11.41
CA SER A 211 -7.42 6.57 11.37
C SER A 211 -6.91 7.55 10.30
N ALA A 212 -7.78 8.08 9.44
CA ALA A 212 -7.44 9.09 8.44
C ALA A 212 -8.01 10.48 8.78
N GLY A 213 -8.52 10.68 10.01
CA GLY A 213 -9.07 11.96 10.45
C GLY A 213 -8.09 13.12 10.37
N VAL A 214 -6.84 12.92 10.80
CA VAL A 214 -5.78 13.96 10.69
C VAL A 214 -5.42 14.26 9.23
N THR A 215 -5.47 13.25 8.37
CA THR A 215 -5.17 13.36 6.93
C THR A 215 -6.23 14.22 6.24
N VAL A 216 -7.51 13.94 6.52
CA VAL A 216 -8.65 14.74 6.01
C VAL A 216 -8.59 16.17 6.54
N CYS A 217 -8.34 16.35 7.83
CA CYS A 217 -8.22 17.69 8.42
C CYS A 217 -7.12 18.52 7.74
N THR A 218 -5.94 17.91 7.54
CA THR A 218 -4.81 18.59 6.89
C THR A 218 -5.11 18.93 5.44
N ALA A 219 -5.76 18.03 4.70
CA ALA A 219 -6.14 18.25 3.30
C ALA A 219 -7.14 19.41 3.17
N ILE A 220 -8.15 19.48 4.06
CA ILE A 220 -9.13 20.57 4.08
C ILE A 220 -8.46 21.91 4.44
N VAL A 221 -7.61 21.96 5.46
CA VAL A 221 -6.90 23.19 5.83
C VAL A 221 -5.99 23.66 4.70
N SER A 222 -5.27 22.73 4.05
CA SER A 222 -4.42 23.03 2.89
C SER A 222 -5.24 23.65 1.76
N ALA A 223 -6.38 23.03 1.39
CA ALA A 223 -7.24 23.52 0.32
C ALA A 223 -7.87 24.89 0.64
N LEU A 224 -8.21 25.16 1.90
CA LEU A 224 -8.80 26.44 2.32
C LEU A 224 -7.78 27.58 2.43
N THR A 225 -6.53 27.27 2.82
CA THR A 225 -5.47 28.27 3.01
C THR A 225 -4.62 28.49 1.75
N GLY A 226 -4.67 27.57 0.79
CA GLY A 226 -3.80 27.58 -0.38
C GLY A 226 -2.36 27.16 -0.08
N VAL A 227 -2.08 26.64 1.12
CA VAL A 227 -0.74 26.19 1.53
C VAL A 227 -0.52 24.75 1.09
N SER A 228 0.54 24.50 0.33
CA SER A 228 0.88 23.16 -0.16
C SER A 228 1.32 22.23 0.97
N VAL A 229 0.91 20.96 0.90
CA VAL A 229 1.40 19.93 1.82
C VAL A 229 2.64 19.29 1.23
N ARG A 230 3.64 19.09 2.09
CA ARG A 230 4.90 18.44 1.74
C ARG A 230 4.63 17.00 1.30
N ARG A 231 5.07 16.65 0.09
CA ARG A 231 4.87 15.32 -0.51
C ARG A 231 5.64 14.18 0.16
N ASP A 232 6.65 14.51 0.96
CA ASP A 232 7.52 13.53 1.65
C ASP A 232 6.98 13.12 3.03
N ILE A 233 5.79 13.60 3.41
CA ILE A 233 5.15 13.30 4.69
C ILE A 233 3.91 12.43 4.44
N ALA A 234 3.88 11.28 5.10
CA ALA A 234 2.69 10.45 5.24
C ALA A 234 2.19 10.51 6.69
N MET A 235 0.87 10.49 6.89
CA MET A 235 0.26 10.60 8.22
C MET A 235 -0.91 9.64 8.44
N THR A 236 -1.13 9.26 9.69
CA THR A 236 -2.31 8.54 10.15
C THR A 236 -2.60 8.96 11.58
N GLY A 237 -3.88 9.05 11.93
CA GLY A 237 -4.35 9.50 13.22
C GLY A 237 -5.85 9.77 13.19
N GLU A 238 -6.49 9.43 14.30
CA GLU A 238 -7.86 9.85 14.58
C GLU A 238 -7.89 11.33 14.97
N ILE A 239 -9.01 12.00 14.69
CA ILE A 239 -9.26 13.37 15.09
C ILE A 239 -10.52 13.44 15.95
N SER A 240 -10.45 14.19 17.04
CA SER A 240 -11.59 14.49 17.89
C SER A 240 -12.13 15.89 17.59
N LEU A 241 -13.32 16.21 18.13
CA LEU A 241 -13.86 17.58 18.05
C LEU A 241 -12.97 18.64 18.72
N ARG A 242 -12.02 18.22 19.57
CA ARG A 242 -11.09 19.11 20.28
C ARG A 242 -9.71 19.20 19.63
N GLY A 243 -9.47 18.45 18.56
CA GLY A 243 -8.14 18.17 17.99
C GLY A 243 -7.68 16.84 18.52
#